data_AF-A0A1S2V9T6-F1
#
_entry.id   AF-A0A1S2V9T6-F1
#
_cell.length_a   1.000
_cell.length_b   1.000
_cell.length_c   1.000
_cell.angle_alpha   90.00
_cell.angle_beta   90.00
_cell.angle_gamma   90.00
#
_symmetry.space_group_name_H-M   'P 1'
#
loop_
_entity.id
_entity.type
_entity.pdbx_description
1 polymer ?
#
loop_
_entity_poly.entity_id
_entity_poly.type
_entity_poly.pdbx_seq_one_letter_code
_entity_poly.pdbx_strand_id
1 'polypeptide(L)' 'MDFFEEGMALGRGNFARLDQRGQKWKHRNIPIFIREQLWIPYYITEVAGEQCLYIIKAPDIRHPKVYFARWLPDA' A
#
# COMPACT_ATOMS: atom_id res chain seq x y z
N MET A 1 2.40 -18.29 11.56
CA MET A 1 1.68 -17.12 11.02
C MET A 1 2.13 -17.00 9.58
N ASP A 2 1.19 -16.98 8.65
CA ASP A 2 1.49 -17.08 7.23
C ASP A 2 2.20 -15.80 6.75
N PHE A 3 3.19 -15.93 5.86
CA PHE A 3 4.03 -14.79 5.42
C PHE A 3 3.19 -13.62 4.89
N PHE A 4 2.12 -13.95 4.16
CA PHE A 4 1.19 -12.96 3.64
C PHE A 4 0.34 -12.30 4.74
N GLU A 5 0.02 -12.99 5.82
CA GLU A 5 -0.81 -12.45 6.91
C GLU A 5 -0.14 -11.23 7.56
N GLU A 6 1.17 -11.30 7.78
CA GLU A 6 1.95 -10.20 8.36
C GLU A 6 1.94 -8.98 7.42
N GLY A 7 2.25 -9.18 6.14
CA GLY A 7 2.23 -8.10 5.15
C GLY A 7 0.84 -7.49 5.01
N MET A 8 -0.21 -8.31 4.99
CA MET A 8 -1.60 -7.85 4.94
C MET A 8 -1.95 -7.03 6.19
N ALA A 9 -1.49 -7.44 7.38
CA ALA A 9 -1.68 -6.68 8.60
C ALA A 9 -0.97 -5.31 8.55
N LEU A 10 0.26 -5.27 8.03
CA LEU A 10 0.99 -4.02 7.84
C LEU A 10 0.29 -3.09 6.83
N GLY A 11 -0.17 -3.64 5.71
CA GLY A 11 -0.94 -2.89 4.70
C GLY A 11 -2.21 -2.27 5.30
N ARG A 12 -2.96 -3.03 6.11
CA ARG A 12 -4.13 -2.53 6.86
C ARG A 12 -3.76 -1.40 7.82
N GLY A 13 -2.67 -1.56 8.56
CA GLY A 13 -2.16 -0.52 9.47
C GLY A 13 -1.76 0.77 8.74
N ASN A 14 -1.09 0.65 7.59
CA ASN A 14 -0.74 1.81 6.77
C ASN A 14 -1.99 2.50 6.24
N PHE A 15 -2.92 1.74 5.66
CA PHE A 15 -4.16 2.26 5.12
C PHE A 15 -4.96 3.06 6.15
N ALA A 16 -5.14 2.52 7.36
CA ALA A 16 -5.85 3.21 8.43
C ALA A 16 -5.22 4.58 8.75
N ARG A 17 -3.88 4.66 8.79
CA ARG A 17 -3.17 5.92 9.02
C ARG A 17 -3.33 6.92 7.88
N LEU A 18 -3.41 6.45 6.63
CA LEU A 18 -3.62 7.30 5.46
C LEU A 18 -5.07 7.82 5.42
N ASP A 19 -6.03 6.96 5.74
CA ASP A 19 -7.46 7.29 5.67
C ASP A 19 -7.86 8.38 6.68
N GLN A 20 -7.20 8.39 7.84
CA GLN A 20 -7.37 9.40 8.90
C GLN A 20 -6.87 10.81 8.52
N ARG A 21 -6.10 10.98 7.44
CA ARG A 21 -5.50 12.29 7.07
C ARG A 21 -6.49 13.26 6.39
N GLY A 22 -7.70 12.80 6.05
CA GLY A 22 -8.77 13.64 5.50
C GLY A 22 -8.63 14.00 4.01
N GLN A 23 -9.69 14.58 3.43
CA GLN A 23 -9.85 14.71 1.98
C GLN A 23 -8.82 15.63 1.30
N LYS A 24 -8.44 16.75 1.92
CA LYS A 24 -7.42 17.65 1.37
C LYS A 24 -6.06 16.97 1.23
N TRP A 25 -5.69 16.14 2.20
CA TRP A 25 -4.46 15.34 2.13
C TRP A 25 -4.58 14.29 1.03
N LYS A 26 -5.72 13.60 0.93
CA LYS A 26 -5.98 12.60 -0.11
C LYS A 26 -5.79 13.17 -1.52
N HIS A 27 -6.34 14.35 -1.79
CA HIS A 27 -6.23 15.01 -3.11
C HIS A 27 -4.82 15.47 -3.45
N ARG A 28 -3.99 15.79 -2.45
CA ARG A 28 -2.62 16.26 -2.65
C ARG A 28 -1.62 15.12 -2.72
N ASN A 29 -1.82 14.04 -1.96
CA ASN A 29 -0.77 13.05 -1.72
C ASN A 29 -1.08 11.68 -2.28
N ILE A 30 -2.29 11.43 -2.78
CA ILE A 30 -2.63 10.17 -3.43
C ILE A 30 -2.74 10.40 -4.94
N PRO A 31 -2.05 9.61 -5.79
CA PRO A 31 -2.26 9.65 -7.22
C PRO A 31 -3.72 9.36 -7.55
N ILE A 32 -4.29 10.08 -8.53
CA ILE A 32 -5.71 10.00 -8.88
C ILE A 32 -6.19 8.56 -9.11
N PHE A 33 -5.40 7.78 -9.85
CA PHE A 33 -5.69 6.38 -10.12
C PHE A 33 -5.78 5.52 -8.85
N ILE A 34 -4.85 5.70 -7.91
CA ILE A 34 -4.89 4.97 -6.63
C ILE A 34 -6.13 5.39 -5.83
N ARG A 35 -6.43 6.69 -5.77
CA ARG A 35 -7.58 7.20 -5.02
C ARG A 35 -8.91 6.65 -5.55
N GLU A 36 -9.04 6.54 -6.87
CA GLU A 36 -10.32 6.20 -7.53
C GLU A 36 -10.50 4.71 -7.79
N GLN A 37 -9.40 3.97 -7.99
CA GLN A 37 -9.46 2.57 -8.44
C GLN A 37 -8.78 1.59 -7.49
N LEU A 38 -7.79 2.03 -6.71
CA LEU A 38 -6.94 1.14 -5.90
C LEU A 38 -6.76 1.66 -4.47
N TRP A 39 -7.80 2.26 -3.89
CA TRP A 39 -7.78 2.75 -2.51
C TRP A 39 -8.03 1.60 -1.53
N ILE A 40 -7.09 0.65 -1.51
CA ILE A 40 -7.13 -0.60 -0.76
C ILE A 40 -5.82 -0.78 0.03
N PRO A 41 -5.82 -1.55 1.14
CA PRO A 41 -4.64 -1.67 1.99
C PRO A 41 -3.48 -2.45 1.35
N TYR A 42 -3.80 -3.41 0.49
CA TYR A 42 -2.85 -4.26 -0.21
C TYR A 42 -3.54 -4.94 -1.39
N TYR A 43 -2.75 -5.50 -2.30
CA TYR A 43 -3.24 -6.44 -3.31
C TYR A 43 -2.19 -7.53 -3.54
N ILE A 44 -2.67 -8.68 -4.02
CA ILE A 44 -1.83 -9.80 -4.43
C ILE A 44 -1.92 -9.90 -5.95
N THR A 45 -0.77 -10.10 -6.60
CA THR A 45 -0.68 -10.31 -8.05
C THR A 45 0.39 -11.34 -8.34
N GLU A 46 0.35 -11.92 -9.53
CA GLU A 46 1.42 -12.78 -10.02
C GLU A 46 2.45 -11.95 -10.79
N VAL A 47 3.74 -12.19 -10.54
CA VAL A 47 4.85 -11.60 -11.29
C VAL A 47 5.84 -12.71 -11.60
N ALA A 48 6.08 -12.97 -12.88
CA ALA A 48 7.00 -14.02 -13.33
C ALA A 48 6.71 -15.43 -12.74
N GLY A 49 5.43 -15.76 -12.54
CA GLY A 49 5.01 -17.05 -11.98
C GLY A 49 4.98 -17.10 -10.44
N GLU A 50 5.36 -16.01 -9.76
CA GLU A 50 5.33 -15.94 -8.30
C GLU A 50 4.17 -15.06 -7.80
N GLN A 51 3.42 -15.55 -6.82
CA GLN A 51 2.49 -14.71 -6.09
C GLN A 51 3.24 -13.68 -5.24
N CYS A 52 2.92 -12.42 -5.46
CA CYS A 52 3.54 -11.27 -4.84
C CYS A 52 2.49 -10.43 -4.12
N LEU A 53 2.79 -10.05 -2.88
CA LEU A 53 1.98 -9.09 -2.12
C LEU A 53 2.56 -7.69 -2.25
N TYR A 54 1.68 -6.73 -2.51
CA TYR A 54 1.98 -5.31 -2.53
C TYR A 54 1.16 -4.59 -1.48
N ILE A 55 1.82 -3.78 -0.65
CA ILE A 55 1.18 -3.05 0.45
C ILE A 55 1.21 -1.55 0.19
N ILE A 56 0.13 -0.86 0.58
CA ILE A 56 0.06 0.60 0.46
C ILE A 56 1.06 1.25 1.43
N LYS A 57 1.74 2.30 0.97
CA LYS A 57 2.72 3.07 1.74
C LYS A 57 2.41 4.56 1.68
N ALA A 58 2.72 5.26 2.77
CA ALA A 58 2.67 6.70 2.81
C ALA A 58 3.75 7.31 1.90
N PRO A 59 3.59 8.57 1.46
CA PRO A 59 4.67 9.28 0.78
C PRO A 59 5.96 9.29 1.61
N ASP A 60 7.10 9.20 0.96
CA ASP A 60 8.44 9.33 1.54
C ASP A 60 9.37 10.16 0.65
N ILE A 61 10.67 10.19 0.99
CA ILE A 61 11.67 10.97 0.26
C ILE A 61 11.83 10.49 -1.19
N ARG A 62 11.64 9.19 -1.45
CA ARG A 62 11.79 8.58 -2.79
C ARG A 62 10.48 8.62 -3.58
N HIS A 63 9.35 8.55 -2.88
CA HIS A 63 8.02 8.52 -3.46
C HIS A 63 7.17 9.65 -2.87
N PRO A 64 7.03 10.78 -3.58
CA PRO A 64 6.34 11.97 -3.05
C PRO A 64 4.82 11.82 -2.94
N LYS A 65 4.28 10.65 -3.29
CA LYS A 65 2.85 10.30 -3.26
C LYS A 65 2.69 8.91 -2.67
N VAL A 66 1.48 8.58 -2.21
CA VAL A 66 1.09 7.22 -1.83
C VAL A 66 1.39 6.28 -2.99
N TYR A 67 1.96 5.13 -2.66
CA TYR A 67 2.38 4.12 -3.61
C TYR A 67 2.19 2.73 -3.00
N PHE A 68 2.30 1.71 -3.85
CA PHE A 68 2.36 0.33 -3.40
C PHE A 68 3.80 -0.18 -3.51
N ALA A 69 4.26 -0.90 -2.50
CA ALA A 69 5.58 -1.53 -2.49
C ALA A 69 5.44 -3.03 -2.30
N ARG A 70 6.28 -3.82 -2.98
CA ARG A 70 6.35 -5.27 -2.78
C ARG A 70 6.71 -5.53 -1.32
N TRP A 71 5.92 -6.34 -0.64
CA TRP A 71 6.24 -6.84 0.68
C TRP A 71 7.22 -8.00 0.55
N LEU A 72 8.32 -7.89 1.29
CA LEU A 72 9.30 -8.95 1.49
C LEU A 72 9.45 -9.09 3.01
N PRO A 73 9.49 -10.32 3.54
CA PRO A 73 9.78 -10.49 4.96
C PRO A 73 11.25 -10.07 5.15
N ASP A 74 11.57 -9.45 6.27
CA ASP A 74 12.98 -9.31 6.64
C ASP A 74 13.57 -10.72 6.72
N ALA A 75 14.59 -10.98 5.91
CA ALA A 75 15.28 -12.27 5.84
C ALA A 75 16.04 -12.59 7.13
#